data_AF-A0A7W3LMN2-F1
#
_entry.id   AF-A0A7W3LMN2-F1
#
_cell.length_a   1.000
_cell.length_b   1.000
_cell.length_c   1.000
_cell.angle_alpha   90.00
_cell.angle_beta   90.00
_cell.angle_gamma   90.00
#
_symmetry.space_group_name_H-M   'P 1'
#
loop_
_entity.id
_entity.type
_entity.pdbx_description
1 polymer ?
#
loop_
_entity_poly.entity_id
_entity_poly.type
_entity_poly.pdbx_seq_one_letter_code
_entity_poly.pdbx_strand_id
1 'polypeptide(L)'
;MRLGLCAVLTGTALTLGTSGTVTPAATAAEGAGREAGQRAGKERFGPRGFGGVRLGMSAARARATGRIKPKPTGGACSGWDLKAYPTGRDRVGLYVSRRHGVALIFAPRGARTPRGIGVGSTLRQVKRAYPRVRHDTFHYVTVPGNRRAHYYFMLDRGRVQEMALALKRQDCVN
;
A
#
# COMPACT_ATOMS: atom_id res chain seq x y z
N MET A 1 -41.89 37.80 5.80
CA MET A 1 -42.08 38.43 4.47
C MET A 1 -41.80 39.91 4.58
N ARG A 2 -40.63 40.37 4.13
CA ARG A 2 -40.39 41.79 3.81
C ARG A 2 -39.42 41.84 2.63
N LEU A 3 -39.98 42.13 1.45
CA LEU A 3 -39.28 42.58 0.27
C LEU A 3 -38.73 43.99 0.54
N GLY A 4 -37.54 44.28 0.03
CA GLY A 4 -36.97 45.62 -0.04
C GLY A 4 -35.98 45.70 -1.20
N LEU A 5 -36.43 46.24 -2.32
CA LEU A 5 -35.71 46.48 -3.56
C LEU A 5 -35.23 47.95 -3.56
N CYS A 6 -33.97 48.23 -3.94
CA CYS A 6 -33.43 49.53 -4.40
C CYS A 6 -31.91 49.32 -4.59
N ALA A 7 -31.18 49.89 -5.54
CA ALA A 7 -31.42 50.64 -6.76
C ALA A 7 -30.07 50.60 -7.52
N VAL A 8 -30.11 50.68 -8.85
CA VAL A 8 -28.94 50.67 -9.74
C VAL A 8 -28.34 52.08 -9.81
N LEU A 9 -27.02 52.21 -9.73
CA LEU A 9 -26.28 53.42 -10.12
C LEU A 9 -25.09 53.04 -11.02
N THR A 10 -25.13 53.62 -12.22
CA THR A 10 -24.16 53.57 -13.31
C THR A 10 -22.90 54.40 -13.00
N GLY A 11 -21.73 53.94 -13.44
CA GLY A 11 -20.50 54.74 -13.45
C GLY A 11 -19.34 54.04 -14.14
N THR A 12 -19.04 54.45 -15.38
CA THR A 12 -17.97 53.96 -16.27
C THR A 12 -16.68 54.75 -16.04
N ALA A 13 -15.51 54.09 -15.95
CA ALA A 13 -14.22 54.65 -16.41
C ALA A 13 -13.13 53.55 -16.54
N LEU A 14 -12.50 53.53 -17.71
CA LEU A 14 -11.33 52.72 -18.10
C LEU A 14 -10.05 53.19 -17.40
N THR A 15 -9.20 52.27 -16.96
CA THR A 15 -7.73 52.44 -16.94
C THR A 15 -7.02 51.14 -17.31
N LEU A 16 -6.04 51.25 -18.22
CA LEU A 16 -5.12 50.19 -18.64
C LEU A 16 -4.13 49.87 -17.50
N GLY A 17 -3.93 48.58 -17.22
CA GLY A 17 -2.96 48.10 -16.23
C GLY A 17 -2.43 46.72 -16.62
N THR A 18 -1.12 46.66 -16.78
CA THR A 18 -0.29 45.55 -17.26
C THR A 18 -0.12 44.40 -16.24
N SER A 19 0.37 43.28 -16.79
CA SER A 19 1.16 42.23 -16.12
C SER A 19 0.38 41.01 -15.61
N GLY A 20 0.76 39.88 -16.20
CA GLY A 20 0.13 38.58 -16.05
C GLY A 20 0.22 37.99 -14.64
N THR A 21 -0.77 37.17 -14.33
CA THR A 21 -0.71 36.21 -13.24
C THR A 21 -0.82 34.82 -13.85
N VAL A 22 0.30 34.11 -13.74
CA VAL A 22 0.44 32.71 -14.13
C VAL A 22 -0.52 31.89 -13.28
N THR A 23 -1.45 31.18 -13.92
CA THR A 23 -2.24 30.12 -13.29
C THR A 23 -1.30 29.00 -12.84
N PRO A 24 -1.12 28.71 -11.53
CA PRO A 24 -0.39 27.52 -11.14
C PRO A 24 -1.31 26.31 -11.32
N ALA A 25 -1.21 25.64 -12.48
CA ALA A 25 -1.84 24.34 -12.75
C ALA A 25 -1.08 23.15 -12.10
N ALA A 26 -0.26 23.40 -11.07
CA ALA A 26 0.65 22.42 -10.48
C ALA A 26 0.38 22.23 -8.98
N THR A 27 -0.83 21.82 -8.61
CA THR A 27 -1.12 21.39 -7.21
C THR A 27 -1.86 20.05 -7.13
N ALA A 28 -2.36 19.52 -8.25
CA ALA A 28 -3.07 18.24 -8.27
C ALA A 28 -2.15 17.01 -8.10
N ALA A 29 -0.90 17.07 -8.55
CA ALA A 29 0.03 15.94 -8.48
C ALA A 29 0.59 15.72 -7.05
N GLU A 30 0.78 16.80 -6.29
CA GLU A 30 1.40 16.73 -4.95
C GLU A 30 0.41 16.30 -3.86
N GLY A 31 -0.87 16.63 -4.03
CA GLY A 31 -1.97 16.18 -3.17
C GLY A 31 -2.20 14.67 -3.26
N ALA A 32 -2.21 14.10 -4.48
CA ALA A 32 -2.39 12.66 -4.68
C ALA A 32 -1.25 11.82 -4.04
N GLY A 33 -0.01 12.33 -4.09
CA GLY A 33 1.14 11.71 -3.43
C GLY A 33 1.08 11.77 -1.91
N ARG A 34 0.65 12.91 -1.34
CA ARG A 34 0.45 13.07 0.11
C ARG A 34 -0.72 12.25 0.63
N GLU A 35 -1.83 12.15 -0.09
CA GLU A 35 -2.97 11.32 0.32
C GLU A 35 -2.69 9.82 0.22
N ALA A 36 -2.00 9.38 -0.84
CA ALA A 36 -1.52 7.99 -0.93
C ALA A 36 -0.55 7.68 0.22
N GLY A 37 0.36 8.61 0.55
CA GLY A 37 1.28 8.49 1.68
C GLY A 37 0.59 8.51 3.06
N GLN A 38 -0.47 9.30 3.24
CA GLN A 38 -1.23 9.38 4.49
C GLN A 38 -2.19 8.20 4.69
N ARG A 39 -2.80 7.67 3.62
CA ARG A 39 -3.58 6.43 3.68
C ARG A 39 -2.69 5.21 3.97
N ALA A 40 -1.46 5.20 3.44
CA ALA A 40 -0.42 4.22 3.78
C ALA A 40 0.02 4.27 5.23
N GLY A 41 0.03 5.46 5.83
CA GLY A 41 0.40 5.68 7.23
C GLY A 41 -0.63 5.16 8.23
N LYS A 42 -1.91 5.08 7.85
CA LYS A 42 -3.00 4.61 8.75
C LYS A 42 -3.27 3.12 8.61
N GLU A 43 -3.12 2.54 7.43
CA GLU A 43 -3.38 1.11 7.24
C GLU A 43 -2.15 0.27 7.62
N ARG A 44 -2.29 -0.52 8.69
CA ARG A 44 -1.22 -1.40 9.15
C ARG A 44 -1.10 -2.61 8.22
N PHE A 45 0.13 -3.08 8.02
CA PHE A 45 0.42 -4.37 7.39
C PHE A 45 0.00 -5.50 8.31
N GLY A 46 -1.31 -5.74 8.35
CA GLY A 46 -2.00 -6.41 9.43
C GLY A 46 -2.01 -7.93 9.31
N PRO A 47 -2.59 -8.63 10.31
CA PRO A 47 -2.48 -10.08 10.39
C PRO A 47 -3.13 -10.85 9.23
N ARG A 48 -4.07 -10.23 8.53
CA ARG A 48 -4.89 -10.87 7.50
C ARG A 48 -4.64 -10.31 6.10
N GLY A 49 -3.95 -9.18 5.96
CA GLY A 49 -3.88 -8.47 4.70
C GLY A 49 -3.44 -7.01 4.84
N PHE A 50 -3.56 -6.28 3.73
CA PHE A 50 -3.20 -4.87 3.60
C PHE A 50 -3.95 -4.25 2.41
N GLY A 51 -4.29 -2.96 2.48
CA GLY A 51 -4.92 -2.22 1.39
C GLY A 51 -6.36 -2.66 1.06
N GLY A 52 -7.05 -3.30 2.02
CA GLY A 52 -8.33 -3.99 1.78
C GLY A 52 -8.23 -5.35 1.07
N VAL A 53 -7.02 -5.82 0.75
CA VAL A 53 -6.78 -7.15 0.17
C VAL A 53 -6.34 -8.11 1.27
N ARG A 54 -6.94 -9.31 1.31
CA ARG A 54 -6.71 -10.29 2.39
C ARG A 54 -6.19 -11.62 1.85
N LEU A 55 -5.33 -12.26 2.64
CA LEU A 55 -4.90 -13.64 2.38
C LEU A 55 -6.12 -14.57 2.21
N GLY A 56 -6.03 -15.49 1.26
CA GLY A 56 -7.07 -16.47 0.96
C GLY A 56 -8.21 -15.97 0.07
N MET A 57 -8.27 -14.68 -0.29
CA MET A 57 -9.23 -14.21 -1.30
C MET A 57 -8.95 -14.89 -2.64
N SER A 58 -9.96 -15.43 -3.31
CA SER A 58 -9.80 -15.90 -4.70
C SER A 58 -9.42 -14.74 -5.62
N ALA A 59 -8.86 -15.03 -6.79
CA ALA A 59 -8.54 -14.00 -7.79
C ALA A 59 -9.76 -13.14 -8.14
N ALA A 60 -10.94 -13.75 -8.32
CA ALA A 60 -12.18 -13.04 -8.60
C ALA A 60 -12.56 -12.07 -7.47
N ARG A 61 -12.53 -12.53 -6.20
CA ARG A 61 -12.83 -11.67 -5.05
C ARG A 61 -11.81 -10.56 -4.88
N ALA A 62 -10.53 -10.86 -5.07
CA ALA A 62 -9.47 -9.87 -4.96
C ALA A 62 -9.60 -8.78 -6.04
N ARG A 63 -9.96 -9.14 -7.28
CA ARG A 63 -10.30 -8.18 -8.35
C ARG A 63 -11.54 -7.35 -8.03
N ALA A 64 -12.59 -7.99 -7.50
CA ALA A 64 -13.85 -7.34 -7.15
C ALA A 64 -13.67 -6.23 -6.09
N THR A 65 -12.59 -6.26 -5.29
CA THR A 65 -12.26 -5.14 -4.40
C THR A 65 -11.94 -3.83 -5.14
N GLY A 66 -11.61 -3.92 -6.44
CA GLY A 66 -11.10 -2.80 -7.22
C GLY A 66 -9.68 -2.34 -6.84
N ARG A 67 -9.02 -3.01 -5.88
CA ARG A 67 -7.73 -2.58 -5.28
C ARG A 67 -6.50 -3.17 -5.93
N ILE A 68 -6.64 -4.18 -6.80
CA ILE A 68 -5.49 -4.81 -7.46
C ILE A 68 -5.53 -4.64 -8.97
N LYS A 69 -4.34 -4.67 -9.59
CA LYS A 69 -4.16 -4.69 -11.04
C LYS A 69 -3.28 -5.88 -11.43
N PRO A 70 -3.58 -6.60 -12.52
CA PRO A 70 -2.77 -7.72 -12.97
C PRO A 70 -1.38 -7.25 -13.38
N LYS A 71 -0.39 -8.13 -13.24
CA LYS A 71 0.93 -7.95 -13.84
C LYS A 71 1.32 -9.19 -14.66
N PRO A 72 2.04 -9.01 -15.77
CA PRO A 72 2.61 -10.13 -16.48
C PRO A 72 3.64 -10.79 -15.57
N THR A 73 3.43 -12.05 -15.24
CA THR A 73 4.37 -12.88 -14.47
C THR A 73 4.44 -14.27 -15.08
N GLY A 74 5.63 -14.86 -15.09
CA GLY A 74 5.81 -16.30 -15.27
C GLY A 74 5.70 -17.04 -13.94
N GLY A 75 5.21 -18.28 -13.95
CA GLY A 75 5.22 -19.19 -12.79
C GLY A 75 3.86 -19.76 -12.39
N ALA A 76 3.83 -20.47 -11.26
CA ALA A 76 2.66 -21.22 -10.77
C ALA A 76 1.52 -20.31 -10.27
N CYS A 77 1.83 -19.09 -9.85
CA CYS A 77 0.87 -18.11 -9.36
C CYS A 77 0.80 -16.86 -10.24
N SER A 78 -0.37 -16.26 -10.29
CA SER A 78 -0.56 -14.97 -10.97
C SER A 78 -0.06 -13.82 -10.10
N GLY A 79 0.68 -12.89 -10.70
CA GLY A 79 1.19 -11.70 -10.04
C GLY A 79 0.31 -10.47 -10.22
N TRP A 80 0.29 -9.62 -9.20
CA TRP A 80 -0.56 -8.42 -9.15
C TRP A 80 0.13 -7.29 -8.40
N ASP A 81 -0.31 -6.07 -8.66
CA ASP A 81 -0.02 -4.93 -7.78
C ASP A 81 -1.25 -4.54 -6.98
N LEU A 82 -0.99 -3.97 -5.79
CA LEU A 82 -1.94 -3.07 -5.15
C LEU A 82 -1.96 -1.75 -5.93
N LYS A 83 -3.12 -1.30 -6.40
CA LYS A 83 -3.24 -0.09 -7.24
C LYS A 83 -2.68 1.16 -6.58
N ALA A 84 -2.88 1.32 -5.27
CA ALA A 84 -2.35 2.43 -4.49
C ALA A 84 -0.83 2.36 -4.28
N TYR A 85 -0.21 1.21 -4.57
CA TYR A 85 1.22 0.95 -4.36
C TYR A 85 1.78 0.18 -5.57
N PRO A 86 1.83 0.82 -6.76
CA PRO A 86 2.35 0.16 -7.94
C PRO A 86 3.82 -0.23 -7.74
N THR A 87 4.20 -1.41 -8.20
CA THR A 87 5.59 -1.85 -8.21
C THR A 87 6.17 -1.68 -9.61
N GLY A 88 7.50 -1.53 -9.69
CA GLY A 88 8.22 -1.45 -10.97
C GLY A 88 8.06 -2.73 -11.81
N ARG A 89 8.44 -2.69 -13.09
CA ARG A 89 8.19 -3.75 -14.08
C ARG A 89 8.50 -5.16 -13.56
N ASP A 90 9.65 -5.31 -12.91
CA ASP A 90 10.23 -6.63 -12.57
C ASP A 90 9.84 -7.12 -11.16
N ARG A 91 8.81 -6.53 -10.55
CA ARG A 91 8.30 -6.90 -9.22
C ARG A 91 6.78 -7.03 -9.20
N VAL A 92 6.23 -7.59 -8.14
CA VAL A 92 4.78 -7.61 -7.89
C VAL A 92 4.48 -7.22 -6.45
N GLY A 93 3.28 -6.71 -6.20
CA GLY A 93 2.79 -6.43 -4.85
C GLY A 93 2.18 -7.65 -4.15
N LEU A 94 1.68 -8.64 -4.89
CA LEU A 94 1.12 -9.88 -4.33
C LEU A 94 1.07 -11.01 -5.35
N TYR A 95 1.03 -12.24 -4.84
CA TYR A 95 0.75 -13.45 -5.62
C TYR A 95 -0.60 -14.05 -5.26
N VAL A 96 -1.30 -14.54 -6.28
CA VAL A 96 -2.58 -15.23 -6.16
C VAL A 96 -2.46 -16.64 -6.73
N SER A 97 -2.59 -17.62 -5.83
CA SER A 97 -2.71 -19.05 -6.11
C SER A 97 -4.10 -19.39 -6.62
N ARG A 98 -4.17 -20.32 -7.57
CA ARG A 98 -5.45 -20.91 -8.02
C ARG A 98 -6.13 -21.70 -6.91
N ARG A 99 -5.34 -22.39 -6.07
CA ARG A 99 -5.84 -23.29 -5.01
C ARG A 99 -6.08 -22.58 -3.69
N HIS A 100 -5.21 -21.64 -3.35
CA HIS A 100 -5.16 -21.03 -2.02
C HIS A 100 -5.61 -19.56 -2.00
N GLY A 101 -5.88 -18.95 -3.16
CA GLY A 101 -6.21 -17.53 -3.28
C GLY A 101 -4.98 -16.63 -3.10
N VAL A 102 -5.17 -15.39 -2.62
CA VAL A 102 -4.08 -14.46 -2.29
C VAL A 102 -3.17 -15.16 -1.27
N ALA A 103 -2.01 -15.57 -1.76
CA ALA A 103 -1.11 -16.44 -1.02
C ALA A 103 -0.02 -15.65 -0.32
N LEU A 104 0.40 -14.54 -0.91
CA LEU A 104 1.49 -13.71 -0.45
C LEU A 104 1.21 -12.26 -0.82
N ILE A 105 1.44 -11.34 0.12
CA ILE A 105 1.40 -9.88 -0.09
C ILE A 105 2.75 -9.32 0.34
N PHE A 106 3.41 -8.56 -0.53
CA PHE A 106 4.61 -7.80 -0.19
C PHE A 106 4.20 -6.47 0.45
N ALA A 107 4.90 -6.08 1.52
CA ALA A 107 4.62 -4.82 2.21
C ALA A 107 5.09 -3.63 1.36
N PRO A 108 4.21 -2.66 1.03
CA PRO A 108 4.65 -1.45 0.35
C PRO A 108 5.60 -0.60 1.19
N ARG A 109 6.32 0.31 0.54
CA ARG A 109 7.16 1.29 1.23
C ARG A 109 6.34 2.07 2.26
N GLY A 110 6.86 2.19 3.48
CA GLY A 110 6.19 2.88 4.59
C GLY A 110 5.20 2.02 5.38
N ALA A 111 4.79 0.86 4.87
CA ALA A 111 3.93 -0.05 5.59
C ALA A 111 4.64 -0.63 6.83
N ARG A 112 3.89 -0.74 7.93
CA ARG A 112 4.38 -1.31 9.19
C ARG A 112 3.42 -2.36 9.72
N THR A 113 3.98 -3.42 10.28
CA THR A 113 3.22 -4.39 11.08
C THR A 113 2.56 -3.71 12.29
N PRO A 114 1.56 -4.33 12.94
CA PRO A 114 0.97 -3.77 14.16
C PRO A 114 1.96 -3.47 15.28
N ARG A 115 3.10 -4.20 15.33
CA ARG A 115 4.19 -3.97 16.29
C ARG A 115 5.26 -3.00 15.80
N GLY A 116 5.00 -2.25 14.74
CA GLY A 116 5.87 -1.16 14.27
C GLY A 116 7.04 -1.56 13.38
N ILE A 117 7.25 -2.86 13.12
CA ILE A 117 8.29 -3.34 12.20
C ILE A 117 7.91 -3.05 10.75
N GLY A 118 8.84 -2.48 9.99
CA GLY A 118 8.72 -2.17 8.57
C GLY A 118 10.10 -2.21 7.89
N VAL A 119 10.14 -1.87 6.61
CA VAL A 119 11.42 -1.67 5.88
C VAL A 119 12.28 -0.64 6.62
N GLY A 120 13.58 -0.93 6.75
CA GLY A 120 14.57 -0.17 7.48
C GLY A 120 14.76 -0.57 8.95
N SER A 121 13.84 -1.36 9.54
CA SER A 121 13.99 -1.87 10.91
C SER A 121 15.22 -2.78 11.03
N THR A 122 15.93 -2.71 12.15
CA THR A 122 17.10 -3.59 12.41
C THR A 122 16.66 -4.97 12.89
N LEU A 123 17.49 -5.99 12.72
CA LEU A 123 17.22 -7.32 13.27
C LEU A 123 16.93 -7.29 14.78
N ARG A 124 17.64 -6.44 15.53
CA ARG A 124 17.41 -6.25 16.97
C ARG A 124 15.99 -5.75 17.26
N GLN A 125 15.49 -4.81 16.46
CA GLN A 125 14.11 -4.33 16.58
C GLN A 125 13.10 -5.44 16.24
N VAL A 126 13.38 -6.24 15.18
CA VAL A 126 12.53 -7.39 14.81
C VAL A 126 12.45 -8.40 15.96
N LYS A 127 13.59 -8.84 16.51
CA LYS A 127 13.65 -9.80 17.63
C LYS A 127 12.93 -9.28 18.88
N ARG A 128 13.06 -7.98 19.18
CA ARG A 128 12.34 -7.36 20.31
C ARG A 128 10.83 -7.35 20.10
N ALA A 129 10.36 -6.99 18.90
CA ALA A 129 8.93 -6.96 18.59
C ALA A 129 8.33 -8.37 18.44
N TYR A 130 9.13 -9.34 18.01
CA TYR A 130 8.75 -10.73 17.77
C TYR A 130 9.78 -11.69 18.39
N PRO A 131 9.71 -11.95 19.70
CA PRO A 131 10.70 -12.79 20.40
C PRO A 131 10.79 -14.24 19.90
N ARG A 132 9.76 -14.72 19.21
CA ARG A 132 9.69 -16.07 18.62
C ARG A 132 10.01 -16.08 17.12
N VAL A 133 10.64 -15.02 16.60
CA VAL A 133 11.12 -14.99 15.22
C VAL A 133 12.14 -16.11 15.03
N ARG A 134 11.95 -16.88 13.96
CA ARG A 134 12.83 -17.96 13.51
C ARG A 134 13.59 -17.50 12.29
N HIS A 135 14.56 -18.30 11.89
CA HIS A 135 15.36 -18.06 10.69
C HIS A 135 15.53 -19.36 9.92
N ASP A 136 15.27 -19.30 8.62
CA ASP A 136 15.64 -20.32 7.63
C ASP A 136 16.45 -19.63 6.51
N THR A 137 15.86 -19.45 5.34
CA THR A 137 16.30 -18.53 4.29
C THR A 137 16.04 -17.07 4.68
N PHE A 138 14.93 -16.80 5.39
CA PHE A 138 14.58 -15.47 5.87
C PHE A 138 14.22 -15.48 7.35
N HIS A 139 14.16 -14.30 7.97
CA HIS A 139 13.61 -14.21 9.32
C HIS A 139 12.09 -14.26 9.23
N TYR A 140 11.44 -15.15 9.97
CA TYR A 140 9.99 -15.29 9.91
C TYR A 140 9.36 -15.57 11.26
N VAL A 141 8.08 -15.20 11.40
CA VAL A 141 7.31 -15.47 12.63
C VAL A 141 5.87 -15.82 12.27
N THR A 142 5.24 -16.71 13.04
CA THR A 142 3.78 -16.88 12.93
C THR A 142 3.12 -15.56 13.30
N VAL A 143 2.25 -15.08 12.42
CA VAL A 143 1.60 -13.77 12.58
C VAL A 143 0.74 -13.76 13.85
N PRO A 144 0.95 -12.82 14.81
CA PRO A 144 0.06 -12.66 15.95
C PRO A 144 -1.38 -12.39 15.48
N GLY A 145 -2.34 -13.19 15.95
CA GLY A 145 -3.74 -13.10 15.51
C GLY A 145 -4.05 -13.79 14.16
N ASN A 146 -3.08 -14.47 13.53
CA ASN A 146 -3.32 -15.32 12.36
C ASN A 146 -2.35 -16.52 12.31
N ARG A 147 -2.76 -17.65 12.89
CA ARG A 147 -1.95 -18.88 12.94
C ARG A 147 -1.67 -19.52 11.57
N ARG A 148 -2.42 -19.13 10.54
CA ARG A 148 -2.32 -19.65 9.16
C ARG A 148 -1.32 -18.89 8.31
N ALA A 149 -0.68 -17.85 8.84
CA ALA A 149 0.23 -16.99 8.11
C ALA A 149 1.58 -16.77 8.81
N HIS A 150 2.56 -16.40 8.01
CA HIS A 150 3.87 -15.91 8.44
C HIS A 150 4.06 -14.46 8.00
N TYR A 151 4.69 -13.67 8.88
CA TYR A 151 5.45 -12.51 8.43
C TYR A 151 6.86 -13.00 8.10
N TYR A 152 7.35 -12.62 6.92
CA TYR A 152 8.74 -12.77 6.51
C TYR A 152 9.41 -11.40 6.51
N PHE A 153 10.65 -11.37 6.96
CA PHE A 153 11.53 -10.22 7.01
C PHE A 153 12.82 -10.61 6.29
N MET A 154 13.01 -10.05 5.09
CA MET A 154 14.25 -10.20 4.34
C MET A 154 15.20 -9.08 4.76
N LEU A 155 16.45 -9.44 5.09
CA LEU A 155 17.43 -8.47 5.55
C LEU A 155 18.51 -8.24 4.50
N ASP A 156 18.91 -6.99 4.35
CA ASP A 156 20.14 -6.58 3.69
C ASP A 156 20.95 -5.72 4.68
N ARG A 157 22.26 -6.00 4.81
CA ARG A 157 23.17 -5.29 5.74
C ARG A 157 22.58 -5.11 7.16
N GLY A 158 21.92 -6.14 7.68
CA GLY A 158 21.34 -6.16 9.03
C GLY A 158 20.04 -5.38 9.23
N ARG A 159 19.43 -4.87 8.14
CA ARG A 159 18.16 -4.14 8.14
C ARG A 159 17.14 -4.80 7.24
N VAL A 160 15.87 -4.74 7.62
CA VAL A 160 14.76 -5.22 6.80
C VAL A 160 14.71 -4.44 5.50
N GLN A 161 14.90 -5.12 4.38
CA GLN A 161 14.84 -4.55 3.04
C GLN A 161 13.48 -4.84 2.38
N GLU A 162 12.90 -6.00 2.69
CA GLU A 162 11.56 -6.41 2.24
C GLU A 162 10.81 -7.14 3.34
N MET A 163 9.48 -7.00 3.32
CA MET A 163 8.61 -7.83 4.16
C MET A 163 7.52 -8.45 3.31
N ALA A 164 7.12 -9.66 3.71
CA ALA A 164 5.96 -10.32 3.14
C ALA A 164 5.03 -10.84 4.24
N LEU A 165 3.75 -10.91 3.91
CA LEU A 165 2.73 -11.63 4.66
C LEU A 165 2.27 -12.78 3.76
N ALA A 166 2.49 -14.02 4.18
CA ALA A 166 2.17 -15.19 3.37
C ALA A 166 1.42 -16.27 4.13
N LEU A 167 0.57 -17.02 3.43
CA LEU A 167 -0.05 -18.24 3.94
C LEU A 167 1.03 -19.29 4.18
N LYS A 168 0.89 -20.06 5.28
CA LYS A 168 1.76 -21.21 5.55
C LYS A 168 1.58 -22.35 4.56
N ARG A 169 0.37 -22.48 4.01
CA ARG A 169 0.02 -23.45 2.98
C ARG A 169 -0.25 -22.66 1.70
N GLN A 170 0.68 -22.71 0.76
CA GLN A 170 0.63 -22.06 -0.53
C GLN A 170 1.57 -22.75 -1.52
N ASP A 171 1.44 -22.42 -2.81
CA ASP A 171 2.12 -23.04 -3.96
C ASP A 171 2.71 -21.98 -4.92
N CYS A 172 2.95 -20.77 -4.42
CA CYS A 172 3.51 -19.63 -5.17
C CYS A 172 5.02 -19.47 -5.00
N VAL A 173 5.53 -19.71 -3.79
CA VAL A 173 6.97 -19.63 -3.46
C VAL A 173 7.35 -20.84 -2.61
N ASN A 174 8.50 -21.44 -2.92
CA ASN A 174 8.99 -22.70 -2.34
C ASN A 174 9.32 -22.58 -0.85
#